data_AF-A0A6G8RYT0-F1
#
_entry.id   AF-A0A6G8RYT0-F1
#
_cell.length_a   1.000
_cell.length_b   1.000
_cell.length_c   1.000
_cell.angle_alpha   90.00
_cell.angle_beta   90.00
_cell.angle_gamma   90.00
#
_symmetry.space_group_name_H-M   'P 1'
#
loop_
_entity.id
_entity.type
_entity.pdbx_description
1 polymer ?
#
loop_
_entity_poly.entity_id
_entity_poly.type
_entity_poly.pdbx_seq_one_letter_code
_entity_poly.pdbx_strand_id
1 'polypeptide(L)'
;MIKKSQKGATLIVVLVVLLMITIVGVLAIRVALTSLNISTNAQLGQLLGQTADTPLNQFYTSDVSKVYDISGVIGYALQENKKEPGKEYIFCYRPTSSEKFGASLGVTTLRVPSSKDGLATVATGGADGFCNLEKDFGSSRKAIVTQVAIKIPQTEMDEIAPGGSLPRGTNLSSGTSSQINIADQQRVRITTTSIVPSYATDLAKAQACIGVDASKPGYINDNTDPEQADFKTVASCLAGLGIPVNSQTQEFNLQTFYEQIEAP
;
A
#
# COMPACT_ATOMS: atom_id res chain seq x y z
N MET A 1 -56.77 39.40 51.25
CA MET A 1 -55.41 38.87 50.94
C MET A 1 -55.57 37.45 50.42
N ILE A 2 -55.62 37.26 49.10
CA ILE A 2 -55.90 35.95 48.48
C ILE A 2 -54.69 35.56 47.63
N LYS A 3 -53.85 34.65 48.14
CA LYS A 3 -52.81 33.96 47.36
C LYS A 3 -53.48 32.83 46.56
N LYS A 4 -53.68 33.03 45.26
CA LYS A 4 -54.10 31.93 44.35
C LYS A 4 -52.90 31.02 44.06
N SER A 5 -53.17 29.72 44.16
CA SER A 5 -52.25 28.59 43.98
C SER A 5 -51.61 28.55 42.58
N GLN A 6 -50.28 28.74 42.50
CA GLN A 6 -49.45 28.51 41.31
C GLN A 6 -48.91 27.07 41.25
N LYS A 7 -49.71 26.05 41.56
CA LYS A 7 -49.24 24.64 41.55
C LYS A 7 -49.14 23.99 40.15
N GLY A 8 -49.64 24.64 39.09
CA GLY A 8 -49.57 24.11 37.72
C GLY A 8 -48.36 24.60 36.89
N ALA A 9 -47.89 25.82 37.14
CA ALA A 9 -46.82 26.43 36.35
C ALA A 9 -45.44 25.81 36.62
N THR A 10 -45.17 25.36 37.85
CA THR A 10 -43.89 24.75 38.23
C THR A 10 -43.67 23.41 37.54
N LEU A 11 -44.72 22.61 37.35
CA LEU A 11 -44.61 21.29 36.72
C LEU A 11 -44.30 21.41 35.21
N ILE A 12 -44.90 22.39 34.52
CA ILE A 12 -44.61 22.67 33.11
C ILE A 12 -43.17 23.17 32.94
N VAL A 13 -42.72 24.09 33.79
CA VAL A 13 -41.35 24.62 33.74
C VAL A 13 -40.32 23.52 33.95
N VAL A 14 -40.51 22.65 34.95
CA VAL A 14 -39.61 21.51 35.20
C VAL A 14 -39.58 20.55 34.00
N LEU A 15 -40.73 20.27 33.39
CA LEU A 15 -40.82 19.35 32.26
C LEU A 15 -40.13 19.90 31.00
N VAL A 16 -40.25 21.21 30.74
CA VAL A 16 -39.53 21.89 29.65
C VAL A 16 -38.02 21.92 29.90
N VAL A 17 -37.59 22.17 31.13
CA VAL A 17 -36.16 22.14 31.50
C VAL A 17 -35.59 20.73 31.35
N LEU A 18 -36.29 19.69 31.81
CA LEU A 18 -35.87 18.30 31.62
C LEU A 18 -35.79 17.92 30.13
N LEU A 19 -36.74 18.40 29.32
CA LEU A 19 -36.72 18.18 27.87
C LEU A 19 -35.51 18.86 27.22
N MET A 20 -35.17 20.08 27.61
CA MET A 20 -33.96 20.76 27.09
C MET A 20 -32.67 20.03 27.49
N ILE A 21 -32.57 19.56 28.75
CA ILE A 21 -31.39 18.84 29.24
C ILE A 21 -31.22 17.51 28.48
N THR A 22 -32.30 16.79 28.21
CA THR A 22 -32.24 15.52 27.46
C THR A 22 -31.82 15.72 26.01
N ILE A 23 -32.31 16.76 25.32
CA ILE A 23 -31.88 17.08 23.94
C ILE A 23 -30.39 17.39 23.88
N VAL A 24 -29.89 18.25 24.78
CA VAL A 24 -28.46 18.59 24.85
C VAL A 24 -27.63 17.34 25.19
N GLY A 25 -28.11 16.50 26.11
CA GLY A 25 -27.46 15.24 26.47
C GLY A 25 -27.33 14.27 25.29
N VAL A 26 -28.40 14.07 24.51
CA VAL A 26 -28.38 13.19 23.34
C VAL A 26 -27.46 13.72 22.25
N LEU A 27 -27.46 15.04 22.00
CA LEU A 27 -26.55 15.66 21.03
C LEU A 27 -25.09 15.51 21.45
N ALA A 28 -24.77 15.72 22.73
CA ALA A 28 -23.42 15.54 23.26
C ALA A 28 -22.94 14.09 23.10
N ILE A 29 -23.79 13.09 23.39
CA ILE A 29 -23.46 11.68 23.19
C ILE A 29 -23.21 11.38 21.70
N ARG A 30 -24.06 11.88 20.80
CA ARG A 30 -23.85 11.69 19.35
C ARG A 30 -22.53 12.29 18.89
N VAL A 31 -22.23 13.52 19.32
CA VAL A 31 -20.96 14.20 18.99
C VAL A 31 -19.77 13.40 19.51
N ALA A 32 -19.84 12.90 20.75
CA ALA A 32 -18.77 12.08 21.35
C ALA A 32 -18.55 10.74 20.61
N LEU A 33 -19.62 10.08 20.17
CA LEU A 33 -19.50 8.85 19.38
C LEU A 33 -18.95 9.14 17.98
N THR A 34 -19.36 10.24 17.36
CA THR A 34 -18.80 10.64 16.05
C THR A 34 -17.33 11.02 16.16
N SER A 35 -16.92 11.76 17.21
CA SER A 35 -15.51 12.12 17.41
C SER A 35 -14.63 10.91 17.70
N LEU A 36 -15.15 9.93 18.45
CA LEU A 36 -14.45 8.68 18.70
C LEU A 36 -14.25 7.88 17.40
N ASN A 37 -15.31 7.72 16.60
CA ASN A 37 -15.22 7.04 15.30
C ASN A 37 -14.26 7.76 14.34
N ILE A 38 -14.27 9.09 14.30
CA ILE A 38 -13.32 9.87 13.48
C ILE A 38 -11.89 9.67 13.97
N SER A 39 -11.67 9.72 15.29
CA SER A 39 -10.35 9.51 15.89
C SER A 39 -9.82 8.09 15.65
N THR A 40 -10.66 7.06 15.81
CA THR A 40 -10.27 5.68 15.56
C THR A 40 -9.94 5.45 14.08
N ASN A 41 -10.74 5.99 13.15
CA ASN A 41 -10.42 5.91 11.72
C ASN A 41 -9.12 6.66 11.36
N ALA A 42 -8.87 7.83 11.96
CA ALA A 42 -7.64 8.57 11.76
C ALA A 42 -6.41 7.83 12.33
N GLN A 43 -6.52 7.25 13.52
CA GLN A 43 -5.46 6.43 14.13
C GLN A 43 -5.15 5.18 13.28
N LEU A 44 -6.19 4.50 12.78
CA LEU A 44 -6.03 3.37 11.86
C LEU A 44 -5.38 3.80 10.55
N GLY A 45 -5.78 4.93 9.98
CA GLY A 45 -5.17 5.48 8.76
C GLY A 45 -3.69 5.81 8.93
N GLN A 46 -3.32 6.43 10.06
CA GLN A 46 -1.91 6.71 10.38
C GLN A 46 -1.09 5.43 10.56
N LEU A 47 -1.63 4.46 11.30
CA LEU A 47 -0.97 3.18 11.51
C LEU A 47 -0.80 2.43 10.18
N LEU A 48 -1.85 2.36 9.36
CA LEU A 48 -1.81 1.75 8.04
C LEU A 48 -0.78 2.41 7.12
N GLY A 49 -0.72 3.75 7.13
CA GLY A 49 0.31 4.51 6.40
C GLY A 49 1.71 4.13 6.85
N GLN A 50 2.00 4.17 8.15
CA GLN A 50 3.32 3.79 8.68
C GLN A 50 3.69 2.35 8.32
N THR A 51 2.74 1.41 8.38
CA THR A 51 3.00 0.01 8.01
C THR A 51 3.19 -0.19 6.51
N ALA A 52 2.55 0.62 5.65
CA ALA A 52 2.77 0.60 4.21
C ALA A 52 4.16 1.19 3.86
N ASP A 53 4.56 2.26 4.55
CA ASP A 53 5.86 2.89 4.35
C ASP A 53 7.04 2.04 4.88
N THR A 54 6.81 1.11 5.80
CA THR A 54 7.87 0.27 6.40
C THR A 54 8.65 -0.56 5.36
N PRO A 55 8.01 -1.39 4.51
CA PRO A 55 8.72 -2.09 3.43
C PRO A 55 9.35 -1.13 2.40
N LEU A 56 8.75 0.03 2.12
CA LEU A 56 9.36 1.04 1.23
C LEU A 56 10.67 1.60 1.80
N ASN A 57 10.68 1.91 3.09
CA ASN A 57 11.88 2.34 3.79
C ASN A 57 12.95 1.23 3.85
N GLN A 58 12.54 -0.04 3.91
CA GLN A 58 13.47 -1.17 3.81
C GLN A 58 14.17 -1.18 2.44
N PHE A 59 13.47 -0.90 1.33
CA PHE A 59 14.11 -0.74 0.03
C PHE A 59 15.06 0.45 -0.03
N TYR A 60 14.71 1.55 0.62
CA TYR A 60 15.55 2.76 0.65
C TYR A 60 16.85 2.58 1.45
N THR A 61 16.80 1.82 2.55
CA THR A 61 17.92 1.64 3.48
C THR A 61 18.76 0.39 3.20
N SER A 62 18.23 -0.55 2.40
CA SER A 62 18.95 -1.76 2.02
C SER A 62 20.10 -1.46 1.08
N ASP A 63 21.14 -2.28 1.18
CA ASP A 63 22.25 -2.27 0.24
C ASP A 63 21.74 -2.60 -1.17
N VAL A 64 21.81 -1.62 -2.08
CA VAL A 64 21.27 -1.69 -3.44
C VAL A 64 21.82 -2.90 -4.18
N SER A 65 23.09 -3.27 -3.95
CA SER A 65 23.72 -4.44 -4.59
C SER A 65 23.04 -5.76 -4.20
N LYS A 66 22.49 -5.87 -2.98
CA LYS A 66 21.82 -7.10 -2.50
C LYS A 66 20.37 -7.23 -2.93
N VAL A 67 19.73 -6.09 -3.24
CA VAL A 67 18.35 -6.02 -3.71
C VAL A 67 18.30 -6.16 -5.25
N TYR A 68 19.32 -5.64 -5.93
CA TYR A 68 19.51 -5.76 -7.38
C TYR A 68 20.04 -7.13 -7.82
N ASP A 69 20.66 -7.90 -6.93
CA ASP A 69 21.01 -9.29 -7.20
C ASP A 69 19.77 -10.14 -7.54
N ILE A 70 19.93 -11.19 -8.35
CA ILE A 70 18.84 -12.08 -8.79
C ILE A 70 18.18 -12.85 -7.63
N SER A 71 18.88 -12.97 -6.50
CA SER A 71 18.30 -13.48 -5.25
C SER A 71 17.29 -12.53 -4.60
N GLY A 72 17.31 -11.25 -5.00
CA GLY A 72 16.35 -10.23 -4.62
C GLY A 72 15.23 -10.08 -5.64
N VAL A 73 14.07 -9.64 -5.16
CA VAL A 73 12.86 -9.45 -5.96
C VAL A 73 13.04 -8.41 -7.07
N ILE A 74 13.83 -7.36 -6.85
CA ILE A 74 14.08 -6.33 -7.87
C ILE A 74 14.96 -6.90 -8.99
N GLY A 75 16.09 -7.53 -8.65
CA GLY A 75 16.95 -8.19 -9.64
C GLY A 75 16.21 -9.24 -10.46
N TYR A 76 15.41 -10.06 -9.77
CA TYR A 76 14.52 -11.03 -10.42
C TYR A 76 13.51 -10.36 -11.35
N ALA A 77 12.83 -9.30 -10.91
CA ALA A 77 11.85 -8.56 -11.70
C ALA A 77 12.47 -7.94 -12.96
N LEU A 78 13.65 -7.34 -12.85
CA LEU A 78 14.38 -6.75 -13.99
C LEU A 78 14.78 -7.80 -15.02
N GLN A 79 15.27 -8.95 -14.57
CA GLN A 79 15.70 -10.03 -15.46
C GLN A 79 14.52 -10.68 -16.21
N GLU A 80 13.39 -10.88 -15.52
CA GLU A 80 12.19 -11.47 -16.11
C GLU A 80 11.43 -10.47 -16.99
N ASN A 81 11.47 -9.17 -16.66
CA ASN A 81 10.86 -8.12 -17.49
C ASN A 81 11.48 -8.05 -18.90
N LYS A 82 12.78 -8.32 -19.03
CA LYS A 82 13.46 -8.43 -20.35
C LYS A 82 12.89 -9.53 -21.25
N LYS A 83 12.27 -10.57 -20.67
CA LYS A 83 11.67 -11.68 -21.42
C LYS A 83 10.19 -11.44 -21.69
N GLU A 84 9.46 -11.02 -20.67
CA GLU A 84 8.02 -10.76 -20.74
C GLU A 84 7.69 -9.51 -19.91
N PRO A 85 7.60 -8.33 -20.54
CA PRO A 85 7.37 -7.07 -19.85
C PRO A 85 5.94 -6.95 -19.30
N GLY A 86 5.74 -5.97 -18.41
CA GLY A 86 4.41 -5.61 -17.89
C GLY A 86 3.86 -6.49 -16.77
N LYS A 87 4.62 -7.50 -16.31
CA LYS A 87 4.27 -8.31 -15.13
C LYS A 87 4.39 -7.53 -13.82
N GLU A 88 3.60 -7.94 -12.85
CA GLU A 88 3.67 -7.50 -11.46
C GLU A 88 4.29 -8.63 -10.61
N TYR A 89 5.26 -8.29 -9.77
CA TYR A 89 6.03 -9.23 -8.94
C TYR A 89 5.63 -9.00 -7.48
N ILE A 90 4.86 -9.92 -6.92
CA ILE A 90 4.28 -9.77 -5.59
C ILE A 90 4.99 -10.66 -4.57
N PHE A 91 5.13 -10.15 -3.35
CA PHE A 91 5.56 -10.94 -2.20
C PHE A 91 4.94 -10.40 -0.91
N CYS A 92 4.76 -11.28 0.07
CA CYS A 92 4.22 -10.86 1.36
C CYS A 92 5.31 -10.31 2.29
N TYR A 93 5.06 -9.17 2.94
CA TYR A 93 5.99 -8.63 3.93
C TYR A 93 5.83 -9.36 5.28
N ARG A 94 6.78 -10.26 5.57
CA ARG A 94 6.83 -11.07 6.80
C ARG A 94 8.06 -10.74 7.65
N PRO A 95 8.10 -9.60 8.37
CA PRO A 95 9.27 -9.21 9.17
C PRO A 95 9.55 -10.12 10.36
N THR A 96 8.59 -10.94 10.77
CA THR A 96 8.73 -11.94 11.84
C THR A 96 9.28 -13.28 11.33
N SER A 97 9.36 -13.46 10.00
CA SER A 97 9.95 -14.64 9.37
C SER A 97 11.48 -14.55 9.38
N SER A 98 12.16 -15.70 9.35
CA SER A 98 13.60 -15.77 9.10
C SER A 98 13.97 -15.58 7.62
N GLU A 99 12.98 -15.41 6.74
CA GLU A 99 13.20 -15.21 5.31
C GLU A 99 13.81 -13.84 5.02
N LYS A 100 14.73 -13.81 4.04
CA LYS A 100 15.30 -12.55 3.54
C LYS A 100 14.17 -11.70 2.95
N PHE A 101 14.12 -10.43 3.34
CA PHE A 101 13.19 -9.46 2.77
C PHE A 101 13.32 -9.42 1.24
N GLY A 102 12.19 -9.61 0.55
CA GLY A 102 12.15 -9.61 -0.91
C GLY A 102 13.00 -10.72 -1.54
N ALA A 103 13.13 -11.89 -0.92
CA ALA A 103 13.77 -13.04 -1.55
C ALA A 103 12.99 -13.49 -2.79
N SER A 104 13.68 -13.72 -3.91
CA SER A 104 13.03 -14.12 -5.17
C SER A 104 12.29 -15.46 -5.11
N LEU A 105 12.64 -16.34 -4.18
CA LEU A 105 11.95 -17.61 -3.94
C LEU A 105 10.51 -17.44 -3.43
N GLY A 106 10.24 -16.36 -2.69
CA GLY A 106 8.91 -16.07 -2.13
C GLY A 106 8.06 -15.18 -3.04
N VAL A 107 8.46 -14.99 -4.30
CA VAL A 107 7.79 -14.08 -5.24
C VAL A 107 6.83 -14.85 -6.12
N THR A 108 5.63 -14.30 -6.27
CA THR A 108 4.65 -14.73 -7.28
C THR A 108 4.53 -13.66 -8.34
N THR A 109 4.53 -14.06 -9.62
CA THR A 109 4.43 -13.13 -10.74
C THR A 109 3.03 -13.16 -11.31
N LEU A 110 2.45 -11.99 -11.48
CA LEU A 110 1.10 -11.77 -11.98
C LEU A 110 1.16 -11.13 -13.36
N ARG A 111 0.29 -11.62 -14.25
CA ARG A 111 -0.07 -10.95 -15.49
C ARG A 111 -1.30 -10.10 -15.26
N VAL A 112 -1.24 -8.89 -15.78
CA VAL A 112 -2.37 -7.96 -15.78
C VAL A 112 -3.54 -8.59 -16.55
N PRO A 113 -4.78 -8.52 -16.03
CA PRO A 113 -5.95 -9.05 -16.72
C PRO A 113 -6.24 -8.29 -18.02
N SER A 114 -7.00 -8.91 -18.92
CA SER A 114 -7.51 -8.23 -20.13
C SER A 114 -8.75 -7.37 -19.87
N SER A 115 -9.39 -7.53 -18.71
CA SER A 115 -10.61 -6.83 -18.31
C SER A 115 -10.37 -6.00 -17.05
N LYS A 116 -11.00 -4.82 -16.98
CA LYS A 116 -10.87 -3.87 -15.86
C LYS A 116 -11.26 -4.48 -14.51
N ASP A 117 -12.26 -5.38 -14.49
CA ASP A 117 -12.73 -6.08 -13.28
C ASP A 117 -12.22 -7.53 -13.20
N GLY A 118 -11.32 -7.93 -14.10
CA GLY A 118 -10.76 -9.27 -14.15
C GLY A 118 -9.78 -9.55 -13.01
N LEU A 119 -9.67 -10.82 -12.63
CA LEU A 119 -8.60 -11.29 -11.75
C LEU A 119 -7.30 -11.40 -12.55
N ALA A 120 -6.17 -11.15 -11.88
CA ALA A 120 -4.86 -11.37 -12.47
C ALA A 120 -4.66 -12.86 -12.85
N THR A 121 -3.65 -13.17 -13.64
CA THR A 121 -3.26 -14.57 -13.91
C THR A 121 -1.84 -14.81 -13.39
N VAL A 122 -1.60 -15.91 -12.69
CA VAL A 122 -0.26 -16.24 -12.21
C VAL A 122 0.62 -16.73 -13.37
N ALA A 123 1.79 -16.12 -13.54
CA ALA A 123 2.80 -16.54 -14.50
C ALA A 123 3.77 -17.56 -13.93
N THR A 124 4.31 -17.26 -12.75
CA THR A 124 5.30 -18.07 -12.04
C THR A 124 5.10 -17.90 -10.53
N GLY A 125 5.48 -18.90 -9.75
CA GLY A 125 5.34 -18.89 -8.29
C GLY A 125 4.07 -19.59 -7.82
N GLY A 126 3.65 -19.28 -6.59
CA GLY A 126 2.59 -20.02 -5.91
C GLY A 126 1.93 -19.24 -4.78
N ALA A 127 1.53 -19.94 -3.74
CA ALA A 127 0.87 -19.34 -2.57
C ALA A 127 1.78 -18.39 -1.77
N ASP A 128 3.10 -18.58 -1.83
CA ASP A 128 4.04 -17.90 -0.94
C ASP A 128 4.13 -16.38 -1.17
N GLY A 129 3.91 -15.93 -2.41
CA GLY A 129 3.91 -14.51 -2.76
C GLY A 129 2.63 -13.76 -2.35
N PHE A 130 1.53 -14.48 -2.13
CA PHE A 130 0.30 -13.91 -1.60
C PHE A 130 0.33 -13.86 -0.07
N CYS A 131 -0.05 -12.72 0.50
CA CYS A 131 -0.24 -12.63 1.93
C CYS A 131 -1.49 -13.39 2.39
N ASN A 132 -1.33 -14.25 3.39
CA ASN A 132 -2.44 -14.88 4.09
C ASN A 132 -2.89 -14.03 5.28
N LEU A 133 -4.15 -13.61 5.24
CA LEU A 133 -4.74 -12.69 6.21
C LEU A 133 -4.89 -13.25 7.64
N GLU A 134 -4.74 -14.56 7.84
CA GLU A 134 -4.81 -15.24 9.14
C GLU A 134 -3.44 -15.43 9.81
N LYS A 135 -2.34 -15.37 9.06
CA LYS A 135 -1.01 -15.72 9.56
C LYS A 135 0.09 -14.70 9.29
N ASP A 136 0.04 -13.97 8.17
CA ASP A 136 1.16 -13.18 7.67
C ASP A 136 1.18 -11.75 8.22
N PHE A 137 0.99 -11.63 9.53
CA PHE A 137 0.97 -10.33 10.18
C PHE A 137 2.36 -9.72 10.28
N GLY A 138 2.46 -8.41 10.01
CA GLY A 138 3.70 -7.64 10.10
C GLY A 138 4.24 -7.47 11.52
N SER A 139 3.53 -7.94 12.55
CA SER A 139 4.00 -7.93 13.94
C SER A 139 3.31 -8.98 14.79
N SER A 140 3.88 -9.25 15.97
CA SER A 140 3.27 -10.14 16.98
C SER A 140 1.91 -9.68 17.48
N ARG A 141 1.53 -8.41 17.25
CA ARG A 141 0.20 -7.87 17.61
C ARG A 141 -0.92 -8.32 16.68
N LYS A 142 -0.59 -9.01 15.57
CA LYS A 142 -1.54 -9.60 14.62
C LYS A 142 -2.64 -8.65 14.15
N ALA A 143 -2.25 -7.41 13.83
CA ALA A 143 -3.19 -6.36 13.47
C ALA A 143 -3.22 -6.07 11.95
N ILE A 144 -2.05 -6.05 11.32
CA ILE A 144 -1.89 -5.59 9.93
C ILE A 144 -1.09 -6.60 9.12
N VAL A 145 -1.51 -6.78 7.89
CA VAL A 145 -0.85 -7.57 6.85
C VAL A 145 -0.49 -6.63 5.71
N THR A 146 0.73 -6.72 5.18
CA THR A 146 1.21 -5.82 4.13
C THR A 146 1.67 -6.62 2.91
N GLN A 147 0.96 -6.47 1.80
CA GLN A 147 1.33 -7.01 0.51
C GLN A 147 2.26 -6.03 -0.20
N VAL A 148 3.33 -6.52 -0.80
CA VAL A 148 4.23 -5.73 -1.63
C VAL A 148 4.12 -6.21 -3.06
N ALA A 149 4.08 -5.28 -4.00
CA ALA A 149 4.08 -5.50 -5.43
C ALA A 149 5.14 -4.64 -6.08
N ILE A 150 5.87 -5.22 -7.02
CA ILE A 150 6.90 -4.54 -7.79
C ILE A 150 6.52 -4.60 -9.26
N LYS A 151 6.62 -3.46 -9.93
CA LYS A 151 6.37 -3.33 -11.36
C LYS A 151 7.48 -2.52 -11.99
N ILE A 152 7.88 -2.92 -13.20
CA ILE A 152 8.81 -2.14 -14.01
C ILE A 152 7.96 -1.34 -15.01
N PRO A 153 7.81 -0.02 -14.82
CA PRO A 153 7.01 0.81 -15.72
C PRO A 153 7.52 0.68 -17.16
N GLN A 154 6.59 0.62 -18.11
CA GLN A 154 6.90 0.51 -19.54
C GLN A 154 6.80 1.88 -20.25
N THR A 155 6.39 2.93 -19.55
CA THR A 155 6.36 4.28 -20.09
C THR A 155 7.77 4.72 -20.46
N GLU A 156 7.98 5.01 -21.74
CA GLU A 156 9.24 5.50 -22.31
C GLU A 156 9.80 6.68 -21.49
N MET A 157 11.14 6.73 -21.42
CA MET A 157 11.88 7.74 -20.66
C MET A 157 11.72 9.17 -21.23
N ASP A 158 11.06 9.29 -22.38
CA ASP A 158 10.83 10.53 -23.13
C ASP A 158 9.68 11.40 -22.58
N GLU A 159 8.78 10.86 -21.75
CA GLU A 159 7.75 11.64 -21.03
C GLU A 159 8.24 12.18 -19.67
N ILE A 160 9.52 11.98 -19.34
CA ILE A 160 10.09 12.46 -18.09
C ILE A 160 10.45 13.93 -18.25
N ALA A 161 9.94 14.77 -17.34
CA ALA A 161 10.32 16.18 -17.27
C ALA A 161 11.85 16.33 -17.26
N PRO A 162 12.42 17.35 -17.94
CA PRO A 162 13.87 17.56 -17.98
C PRO A 162 14.48 17.51 -16.57
N GLY A 163 15.40 16.56 -16.36
CA GLY A 163 16.05 16.33 -15.07
C GLY A 163 15.41 15.28 -14.15
N GLY A 164 14.25 14.71 -14.49
CA GLY A 164 13.58 13.67 -13.68
C GLY A 164 14.30 12.32 -13.68
N SER A 165 15.22 12.10 -14.62
CA SER A 165 16.11 10.94 -14.68
C SER A 165 17.46 11.18 -14.02
N LEU A 166 17.72 12.37 -13.48
CA LEU A 166 19.03 12.68 -12.92
C LEU A 166 19.28 11.92 -11.62
N PRO A 167 20.53 11.44 -11.41
CA PRO A 167 20.92 10.93 -10.11
C PRO A 167 20.71 11.97 -9.02
N ARG A 168 20.27 11.50 -7.86
CA ARG A 168 20.18 12.37 -6.69
C ARG A 168 21.57 12.91 -6.35
N GLY A 169 21.69 14.23 -6.24
CA GLY A 169 22.96 14.91 -5.96
C GLY A 169 23.70 15.45 -7.19
N THR A 170 23.21 15.23 -8.42
CA THR A 170 23.81 15.90 -9.59
C THR A 170 23.42 17.37 -9.67
N ASN A 171 24.42 18.22 -9.91
CA ASN A 171 24.23 19.64 -10.13
C ASN A 171 24.61 20.01 -11.58
N LEU A 172 23.59 20.19 -12.44
CA LEU A 172 23.80 20.58 -13.84
C LEU A 172 24.38 22.00 -14.02
N SER A 173 24.26 22.86 -13.01
CA SER A 173 24.79 24.24 -13.09
C SER A 173 26.31 24.33 -12.93
N SER A 174 26.95 23.27 -12.41
CA SER A 174 28.39 23.25 -12.11
C SER A 174 29.27 22.80 -13.28
N GLY A 175 28.72 22.66 -14.49
CA GLY A 175 29.50 22.32 -15.67
C GLY A 175 30.15 20.93 -15.62
N THR A 176 29.65 20.03 -14.76
CA THR A 176 29.99 18.60 -14.81
C THR A 176 29.40 18.02 -16.09
N SER A 177 30.15 18.18 -17.18
CA SER A 177 29.93 17.51 -18.45
C SER A 177 29.98 16.01 -18.23
N SER A 178 29.00 15.31 -18.82
CA SER A 178 28.83 13.86 -18.78
C SER A 178 28.29 13.43 -17.41
N GLN A 179 27.08 12.87 -17.31
CA GLN A 179 26.89 11.43 -17.48
C GLN A 179 28.14 10.65 -17.04
N ILE A 180 28.60 10.85 -15.80
CA ILE A 180 29.71 10.09 -15.23
C ILE A 180 29.23 8.64 -15.16
N ASN A 181 29.55 7.88 -16.21
CA ASN A 181 29.48 6.42 -16.28
C ASN A 181 28.15 5.78 -15.89
N ILE A 182 27.00 6.38 -16.22
CA ILE A 182 25.69 5.71 -16.06
C ILE A 182 25.57 4.64 -17.14
N ALA A 183 25.71 3.37 -16.75
CA ALA A 183 25.70 2.24 -17.67
C ALA A 183 24.29 1.80 -18.07
N ASP A 184 23.37 1.85 -17.11
CA ASP A 184 21.98 1.42 -17.23
C ASP A 184 21.14 2.21 -16.22
N GLN A 185 19.94 2.61 -16.64
CA GLN A 185 18.96 3.28 -15.79
C GLN A 185 17.64 2.53 -15.88
N GLN A 186 17.21 1.96 -14.76
CA GLN A 186 16.00 1.16 -14.68
C GLN A 186 15.04 1.77 -13.66
N ARG A 187 13.78 1.93 -14.05
CA ARG A 187 12.72 2.43 -13.17
C ARG A 187 12.03 1.25 -12.49
N VAL A 188 11.86 1.33 -11.19
CA VAL A 188 11.17 0.30 -10.41
C VAL A 188 10.08 0.99 -9.61
N ARG A 189 8.82 0.60 -9.84
CA ARG A 189 7.68 1.04 -9.06
C ARG A 189 7.36 -0.02 -8.03
N ILE A 190 7.22 0.41 -6.78
CA ILE A 190 6.88 -0.45 -5.65
C ILE A 190 5.58 0.05 -5.08
N THR A 191 4.59 -0.85 -5.02
CA THR A 191 3.28 -0.61 -4.43
C THR A 191 3.13 -1.47 -3.20
N THR A 192 2.81 -0.85 -2.07
CA THR A 192 2.64 -1.53 -0.79
C THR A 192 1.23 -1.31 -0.29
N THR A 193 0.52 -2.41 -0.04
CA THR A 193 -0.87 -2.39 0.39
C THR A 193 -0.97 -2.97 1.79
N SER A 194 -1.23 -2.11 2.77
CA SER A 194 -1.45 -2.48 4.17
C SER A 194 -2.93 -2.68 4.46
N ILE A 195 -3.26 -3.76 5.15
CA ILE A 195 -4.62 -4.30 5.30
C ILE A 195 -4.86 -4.59 6.78
N VAL A 196 -6.05 -4.24 7.30
CA VAL A 196 -6.50 -4.64 8.64
C VAL A 196 -7.51 -5.80 8.54
N PRO A 197 -7.09 -7.07 8.66
CA PRO A 197 -7.97 -8.19 8.35
C PRO A 197 -9.13 -8.35 9.36
N SER A 198 -8.98 -7.83 10.58
CA SER A 198 -10.00 -7.95 11.64
C SER A 198 -11.31 -7.22 11.35
N TYR A 199 -11.32 -6.32 10.36
CA TYR A 199 -12.52 -5.63 9.89
C TYR A 199 -13.28 -6.43 8.81
N ALA A 200 -12.72 -7.54 8.33
CA ALA A 200 -13.39 -8.38 7.35
C ALA A 200 -14.54 -9.15 8.00
N THR A 201 -15.77 -8.87 7.56
CA THR A 201 -16.95 -9.68 7.92
C THR A 201 -16.85 -11.10 7.36
N ASP A 202 -16.19 -11.25 6.21
CA ASP A 202 -15.94 -12.54 5.54
C ASP A 202 -14.47 -12.55 5.08
N LEU A 203 -13.65 -13.25 5.86
CA LEU A 203 -12.21 -13.30 5.61
C LEU A 203 -11.85 -14.02 4.31
N ALA A 204 -12.67 -14.97 3.87
CA ALA A 204 -12.45 -15.69 2.62
C ALA A 204 -12.64 -14.77 1.40
N LYS A 205 -13.63 -13.87 1.45
CA LYS A 205 -13.81 -12.82 0.41
C LYS A 205 -12.67 -11.81 0.42
N ALA A 206 -12.21 -11.41 1.60
CA ALA A 206 -11.04 -10.54 1.72
C ALA A 206 -9.79 -11.20 1.13
N GLN A 207 -9.57 -12.49 1.43
CA GLN A 207 -8.45 -13.26 0.90
C GLN A 207 -8.56 -13.40 -0.64
N ALA A 208 -9.76 -13.57 -1.19
CA ALA A 208 -9.98 -13.64 -2.63
C ALA A 208 -9.61 -12.33 -3.35
N CYS A 209 -9.66 -11.17 -2.69
CA CYS A 209 -9.17 -9.92 -3.28
C CYS A 209 -7.65 -9.96 -3.53
N ILE A 210 -6.89 -10.59 -2.63
CA ILE A 210 -5.42 -10.64 -2.66
C ILE A 210 -4.94 -11.81 -3.51
N GLY A 211 -5.64 -12.95 -3.42
CA GLY A 211 -5.27 -14.22 -4.01
C GLY A 211 -4.88 -15.24 -2.94
N VAL A 212 -4.92 -16.52 -3.31
CA VAL A 212 -4.57 -17.64 -2.42
C VAL A 212 -3.37 -18.40 -2.97
N ASP A 213 -3.41 -18.71 -4.27
CA ASP A 213 -2.43 -19.53 -4.96
C ASP A 213 -2.54 -19.30 -6.48
N ALA A 214 -1.78 -20.08 -7.27
CA ALA A 214 -1.76 -19.98 -8.72
C ALA A 214 -3.12 -20.23 -9.40
N SER A 215 -4.01 -21.02 -8.78
CA SER A 215 -5.34 -21.35 -9.29
C SER A 215 -6.41 -20.33 -8.91
N LYS A 216 -6.19 -19.60 -7.81
CA LYS A 216 -7.07 -18.56 -7.29
C LYS A 216 -6.29 -17.25 -7.11
N PRO A 217 -5.88 -16.61 -8.21
CA PRO A 217 -5.25 -15.30 -8.16
C PRO A 217 -6.24 -14.24 -7.68
N GLY A 218 -5.72 -13.19 -7.06
CA GLY A 218 -6.49 -12.00 -6.72
C GLY A 218 -6.45 -10.94 -7.81
N TYR A 219 -6.71 -9.70 -7.41
CA TYR A 219 -6.53 -8.52 -8.25
C TYR A 219 -5.07 -8.08 -8.31
N ILE A 220 -4.73 -7.23 -9.29
CA ILE A 220 -3.43 -6.54 -9.33
C ILE A 220 -3.33 -5.53 -8.18
N ASN A 221 -2.12 -5.16 -7.76
CA ASN A 221 -1.94 -4.16 -6.70
C ASN A 221 -1.75 -2.76 -7.29
N ASP A 222 -1.06 -2.66 -8.42
CA ASP A 222 -0.77 -1.39 -9.10
C ASP A 222 -1.58 -1.20 -10.39
N ASN A 223 -2.32 -0.09 -10.46
CA ASN A 223 -3.06 0.36 -11.63
C ASN A 223 -2.62 1.76 -12.11
N THR A 224 -1.42 2.20 -11.72
CA THR A 224 -0.93 3.57 -12.01
C THR A 224 -0.60 3.81 -13.48
N ASP A 225 -0.41 2.75 -14.28
CA ASP A 225 -0.18 2.91 -15.72
C ASP A 225 -1.45 3.42 -16.43
N PRO A 226 -1.34 4.33 -17.43
CA PRO A 226 -2.50 4.95 -18.07
C PRO A 226 -3.51 3.95 -18.65
N GLU A 227 -3.03 2.85 -19.23
CA GLU A 227 -3.88 1.79 -19.80
C GLU A 227 -4.67 1.02 -18.74
N GLN A 228 -4.24 1.10 -17.49
CA GLN A 228 -4.75 0.33 -16.36
C GLN A 228 -5.45 1.21 -15.31
N ALA A 229 -5.55 2.52 -15.50
CA ALA A 229 -6.06 3.46 -14.49
C ALA A 229 -7.42 3.07 -13.87
N ASP A 230 -8.30 2.46 -14.66
CA ASP A 230 -9.64 2.04 -14.21
C ASP A 230 -9.69 0.59 -13.70
N PHE A 231 -8.56 -0.10 -13.61
CA PHE A 231 -8.53 -1.51 -13.25
C PHE A 231 -8.76 -1.65 -11.75
N LYS A 232 -9.52 -2.68 -11.40
CA LYS A 232 -9.79 -3.02 -10.02
C LYS A 232 -8.53 -3.60 -9.38
N THR A 233 -8.12 -3.01 -8.25
CA THR A 233 -6.94 -3.40 -7.50
C THR A 233 -7.31 -4.17 -6.24
N VAL A 234 -6.32 -4.80 -5.61
CA VAL A 234 -6.46 -5.38 -4.26
C VAL A 234 -7.03 -4.36 -3.29
N ALA A 235 -6.49 -3.13 -3.32
CA ALA A 235 -6.95 -2.04 -2.46
C ALA A 235 -8.42 -1.66 -2.72
N SER A 236 -8.84 -1.51 -3.98
CA SER A 236 -10.23 -1.15 -4.27
C SER A 236 -11.21 -2.29 -3.97
N CYS A 237 -10.80 -3.55 -4.15
CA CYS A 237 -11.58 -4.72 -3.75
C CYS A 237 -11.80 -4.75 -2.22
N LEU A 238 -10.74 -4.60 -1.43
CA LEU A 238 -10.81 -4.62 0.03
C LEU A 238 -11.61 -3.43 0.59
N ALA A 239 -11.38 -2.22 0.06
CA ALA A 239 -12.15 -1.04 0.43
C ALA A 239 -13.65 -1.22 0.14
N GLY A 240 -14.00 -1.86 -0.99
CA GLY A 240 -15.38 -2.20 -1.34
C GLY A 240 -16.05 -3.18 -0.37
N LEU A 241 -15.26 -3.98 0.36
CA LEU A 241 -15.74 -4.87 1.43
C LEU A 241 -15.81 -4.17 2.80
N GLY A 242 -15.48 -2.87 2.88
CA GLY A 242 -15.43 -2.11 4.13
C GLY A 242 -14.18 -2.38 4.98
N ILE A 243 -13.15 -2.99 4.40
CA ILE A 243 -11.90 -3.31 5.09
C ILE A 243 -10.97 -2.10 5.00
N PRO A 244 -10.48 -1.55 6.12
CA PRO A 244 -9.49 -0.49 6.10
C PRO A 244 -8.22 -0.95 5.40
N VAL A 245 -7.84 -0.21 4.36
CA VAL A 245 -6.69 -0.48 3.52
C VAL A 245 -5.99 0.82 3.18
N ASN A 246 -4.67 0.79 3.09
CA ASN A 246 -3.87 1.91 2.58
C ASN A 246 -2.89 1.35 1.55
N SER A 247 -2.94 1.88 0.33
CA SER A 247 -2.02 1.54 -0.75
C SER A 247 -1.15 2.74 -1.08
N GLN A 248 0.16 2.54 -1.02
CA GLN A 248 1.15 3.57 -1.35
C GLN A 248 2.01 3.07 -2.49
N THR A 249 2.24 3.93 -3.46
CA THR A 249 3.07 3.63 -4.64
C THR A 249 4.25 4.59 -4.65
N GLN A 250 5.46 4.06 -4.76
CA GLN A 250 6.68 4.85 -4.91
C GLN A 250 7.50 4.34 -6.09
N GLU A 251 8.07 5.27 -6.86
CA GLU A 251 8.96 4.96 -7.98
C GLU A 251 10.41 5.26 -7.61
N PHE A 252 11.29 4.32 -7.95
CA PHE A 252 12.72 4.39 -7.74
C PHE A 252 13.45 4.36 -9.08
N ASN A 253 14.42 5.24 -9.24
CA ASN A 253 15.36 5.21 -10.35
C ASN A 253 16.62 4.49 -9.89
N LEU A 254 16.88 3.30 -10.42
CA LEU A 254 18.11 2.56 -10.19
C LEU A 254 19.12 2.95 -11.27
N GLN A 255 20.32 3.33 -10.83
CA GLN A 255 21.41 3.73 -11.70
C GLN A 255 22.68 3.01 -11.28
N THR A 256 23.37 2.43 -12.25
CA THR A 256 24.67 1.81 -12.05
C THR A 256 25.77 2.77 -12.52
N PHE A 257 26.72 3.06 -11.64
CA PHE A 257 27.91 3.85 -11.96
C PHE A 257 29.10 2.91 -12.13
N TYR A 258 29.92 3.10 -13.18
CA TYR A 258 31.25 2.50 -13.18
C TYR A 258 32.20 3.37 -12.35
N GLU A 259 32.73 2.78 -11.28
CA GLU A 259 33.87 3.33 -10.56
C GLU A 259 35.15 2.89 -11.29
N GLN A 260 35.84 3.84 -11.90
CA GLN A 260 37.09 3.57 -12.60
C GLN A 260 38.21 3.41 -11.56
N ILE A 261 38.56 2.16 -11.26
CA ILE A 261 39.54 1.82 -10.20
C ILE A 261 40.99 1.84 -10.69
N GLU A 262 41.23 2.01 -11.99
CA GLU A 262 42.58 2.09 -12.56
C GLU A 262 42.60 3.02 -13.80
N ALA A 263 43.66 3.83 -13.91
CA ALA A 263 43.86 4.76 -15.01
C ALA A 263 44.19 4.00 -16.32
N PRO A 264 43.80 4.51 -17.50
CA PRO A 264 44.09 3.87 -18.79
C PRO A 264 45.59 3.80 -19.10
#